data_AF-A0A9R0JL00-F1
#
_entry.id   AF-A0A9R0JL00-F1
#
_cell.length_a   1.000
_cell.length_b   1.000
_cell.length_c   1.000
_cell.angle_alpha   90.00
_cell.angle_beta   90.00
_cell.angle_gamma   90.00
#
_symmetry.space_group_name_H-M   'P 1'
#
loop_
_entity.id
_entity.type
_entity.pdbx_description
1 polymer ?
#
loop_
_entity_poly.entity_id
_entity_poly.type
_entity_poly.pdbx_seq_one_letter_code
_entity_poly.pdbx_strand_id
1 'polypeptide(L)'
;MDRRLAVFFSLLAISLHLLPLPGDASTFTITNNCDYTVWPGILSNAGVAPLSTTGFSLQKGESKPIALPSGWGGRFWGRTLCSTDKKTGQFTCLTGDCGSGKIECSGAGALPPATLAEFTLDGSGGMDFYDVSLVDGYNVAMLVAPRGGSGPNCTFTGCVNDLNGACPSELRVMSEGEESAVACKSACGKFNSPQYCCSGTYGSPDTCKPSSYSLAFKKACPRAYSYAYDDKSSTFTCKGSPDYTITFCPSPTTSQKASDEEGTPSTSSPSSNVIMNSSMVYEGALDMSSSPSTYNHVLCSPLIAGGVATIIAIWRLSQLF
;
A
#
# COMPACT_ATOMS: atom_id res chain seq x y z
N MET A 1 -10.06 -42.27 -41.61
CA MET A 1 -9.86 -41.42 -40.42
C MET A 1 -10.62 -40.13 -40.64
N ASP A 2 -11.66 -39.92 -39.86
CA ASP A 2 -12.64 -38.85 -40.07
C ASP A 2 -12.01 -37.46 -40.00
N ARG A 3 -12.22 -36.67 -41.06
CA ARG A 3 -11.88 -35.25 -41.13
C ARG A 3 -12.41 -34.46 -39.92
N ARG A 4 -13.50 -34.93 -39.30
CA ARG A 4 -14.10 -34.36 -38.08
C ARG A 4 -13.24 -34.59 -36.84
N LEU A 5 -12.57 -35.74 -36.72
CA LEU A 5 -11.64 -36.02 -35.61
C LEU A 5 -10.39 -35.14 -35.70
N ALA A 6 -9.85 -34.95 -36.91
CA ALA A 6 -8.68 -34.10 -37.13
C ALA A 6 -8.95 -32.63 -36.76
N VAL A 7 -10.15 -32.10 -37.05
CA VAL A 7 -10.54 -30.72 -36.69
C VAL A 7 -10.71 -30.57 -35.17
N PHE A 8 -11.26 -31.58 -34.49
CA PHE A 8 -11.39 -31.58 -33.03
C PHE A 8 -10.03 -31.58 -32.31
N PHE A 9 -9.07 -32.39 -32.77
CA PHE A 9 -7.71 -32.40 -32.23
C PHE A 9 -6.96 -31.09 -32.49
N SER A 10 -7.16 -30.46 -33.66
CA SER A 10 -6.57 -29.14 -33.97
C SER A 10 -7.16 -28.01 -33.12
N LEU A 11 -8.46 -28.03 -32.82
CA LEU A 11 -9.10 -27.03 -31.95
C LEU A 11 -8.68 -27.18 -30.48
N LEU A 12 -8.52 -28.42 -30.00
CA LEU A 12 -8.03 -28.71 -28.65
C LEU A 12 -6.55 -28.31 -28.48
N ALA A 13 -5.73 -28.48 -29.52
CA ALA A 13 -4.35 -28.03 -29.54
C ALA A 13 -4.23 -26.50 -29.52
N ILE A 14 -5.09 -25.78 -30.26
CA ILE A 14 -5.10 -24.30 -30.28
C ILE A 14 -5.62 -23.73 -28.94
N SER A 15 -6.56 -24.38 -28.26
CA SER A 15 -6.99 -23.95 -26.91
C SER A 15 -5.94 -24.16 -25.84
N LEU A 16 -4.98 -25.09 -26.03
CA LEU A 16 -3.91 -25.36 -25.08
C LEU A 16 -2.75 -24.35 -25.17
N HIS A 17 -2.69 -23.53 -26.23
CA HIS A 17 -1.65 -22.52 -26.45
C HIS A 17 -2.07 -21.09 -26.02
N LEU A 18 -3.26 -20.93 -25.43
CA LEU A 18 -3.75 -19.69 -24.81
C LEU A 18 -3.78 -19.76 -23.28
N LEU A 19 -2.91 -20.56 -22.67
CA LEU A 19 -2.60 -20.33 -21.26
C LEU A 19 -1.83 -19.01 -21.18
N PRO A 20 -2.36 -17.96 -20.53
CA PRO A 20 -1.56 -16.78 -20.26
C PRO A 20 -0.31 -17.25 -19.51
N LEU A 21 0.86 -16.92 -20.04
CA LEU A 21 2.10 -17.05 -19.28
C LEU A 21 1.86 -16.41 -17.92
N PRO A 22 2.23 -17.06 -16.79
CA PRO A 22 2.17 -16.40 -15.50
C PRO A 22 2.97 -15.11 -15.65
N GLY A 23 2.28 -13.96 -15.61
CA GLY A 23 2.96 -12.69 -15.49
C GLY A 23 3.81 -12.74 -14.23
N ASP A 24 5.01 -12.16 -14.27
CA ASP A 24 5.87 -12.10 -13.09
C ASP A 24 5.08 -11.49 -11.94
N ALA A 25 4.75 -12.33 -10.96
CA ALA A 25 4.00 -11.94 -9.79
C ALA A 25 5.00 -11.56 -8.71
N SER A 26 4.95 -10.32 -8.23
CA SER A 26 5.75 -9.89 -7.09
C SER A 26 5.22 -10.53 -5.82
N THR A 27 6.12 -11.06 -5.00
CA THR A 27 5.79 -11.57 -3.67
C THR A 27 5.91 -10.46 -2.64
N PHE A 28 4.83 -10.21 -1.92
CA PHE A 28 4.80 -9.29 -0.80
C PHE A 28 4.81 -10.09 0.50
N THR A 29 5.78 -9.82 1.35
CA THR A 29 5.89 -10.44 2.67
C THR A 29 5.46 -9.44 3.74
N ILE A 30 4.31 -9.68 4.35
CA ILE A 30 3.77 -8.82 5.41
C ILE A 30 4.21 -9.39 6.75
N THR A 31 4.97 -8.62 7.53
CA THR A 31 5.62 -9.05 8.77
C THR A 31 5.17 -8.20 9.94
N ASN A 32 4.85 -8.84 11.07
CA ASN A 32 4.53 -8.16 12.30
C ASN A 32 5.68 -8.27 13.32
N ASN A 33 6.44 -7.18 13.51
CA ASN A 33 7.45 -7.10 14.56
C ASN A 33 6.95 -6.38 15.82
N CYS A 34 5.67 -6.02 15.89
CA CYS A 34 5.08 -5.43 17.07
C CYS A 34 5.00 -6.46 18.20
N ASP A 35 4.99 -5.97 19.45
CA ASP A 35 4.79 -6.81 20.63
C ASP A 35 3.32 -7.27 20.84
N TYR A 36 2.46 -6.97 19.87
CA TYR A 36 1.03 -7.26 19.87
C TYR A 36 0.57 -7.78 18.50
N THR A 37 -0.58 -8.43 18.46
CA THR A 37 -1.21 -8.85 17.21
C THR A 37 -1.61 -7.63 16.37
N VAL A 38 -1.29 -7.67 15.08
CA VAL A 38 -1.78 -6.73 14.07
C VAL A 38 -2.71 -7.50 13.13
N TRP A 39 -3.78 -6.86 12.67
CA TRP A 39 -4.66 -7.44 11.65
C TRP A 39 -4.52 -6.67 10.34
N PRO A 40 -3.64 -7.09 9.42
CA PRO A 40 -3.49 -6.39 8.15
C PRO A 40 -4.82 -6.34 7.38
N GLY A 41 -5.07 -5.20 6.74
CA GLY A 41 -6.12 -5.01 5.75
C GLY A 41 -5.51 -4.73 4.39
N ILE A 42 -6.20 -5.15 3.33
CA ILE A 42 -5.77 -4.97 1.94
C ILE A 42 -6.94 -4.47 1.11
N LEU A 43 -6.68 -3.44 0.31
CA LEU A 43 -7.64 -2.89 -0.64
C LEU A 43 -6.99 -2.76 -2.01
N SER A 44 -7.53 -3.47 -3.00
CA SER A 44 -7.25 -3.19 -4.42
C SER A 44 -7.93 -1.88 -4.84
N ASN A 45 -7.28 -1.09 -5.69
CA ASN A 45 -7.85 0.13 -6.25
C ASN A 45 -9.11 -0.15 -7.09
N ALA A 46 -9.92 0.89 -7.31
CA ALA A 46 -11.10 0.79 -8.16
C ALA A 46 -10.72 0.28 -9.57
N GLY A 47 -11.43 -0.74 -10.05
CA GLY A 47 -11.15 -1.37 -11.34
C GLY A 47 -10.03 -2.43 -11.33
N VAL A 48 -9.32 -2.60 -10.21
CA VAL A 48 -8.33 -3.67 -10.01
C VAL A 48 -9.01 -4.86 -9.34
N ALA A 49 -8.72 -6.07 -9.81
CA ALA A 49 -9.30 -7.28 -9.23
C ALA A 49 -8.93 -7.41 -7.73
N PRO A 50 -9.87 -7.83 -6.86
CA PRO A 50 -9.54 -8.16 -5.47
C PRO A 50 -8.53 -9.30 -5.38
N LEU A 51 -7.67 -9.25 -4.37
CA LEU A 51 -6.80 -10.38 -4.02
C LEU A 51 -7.61 -11.50 -3.34
N SER A 52 -6.99 -12.67 -3.20
CA SER A 52 -7.60 -13.82 -2.53
C SER A 52 -7.91 -13.59 -1.04
N THR A 53 -7.27 -12.59 -0.42
CA THR A 53 -7.55 -12.13 0.94
C THR A 53 -7.48 -10.61 0.97
N THR A 54 -8.36 -10.02 1.77
CA THR A 54 -8.50 -8.59 2.04
C THR A 54 -8.24 -8.26 3.50
N GLY A 55 -8.02 -9.27 4.35
CA GLY A 55 -7.57 -9.07 5.72
C GLY A 55 -7.31 -10.39 6.46
N PHE A 56 -6.37 -10.36 7.39
CA PHE A 56 -5.95 -11.53 8.18
C PHE A 56 -5.36 -11.07 9.52
N SER A 57 -5.02 -12.02 10.39
CA SER A 57 -4.28 -11.76 11.63
C SER A 57 -2.81 -12.10 11.47
N LEU A 58 -1.93 -11.32 12.10
CA LEU A 58 -0.53 -11.64 12.31
C LEU A 58 -0.18 -11.47 13.79
N GLN A 59 0.20 -12.56 14.45
CA GLN A 59 0.80 -12.55 15.77
C GLN A 59 2.20 -11.93 15.74
N LYS A 60 2.75 -11.62 16.92
CA LYS A 60 4.13 -11.16 17.06
C LYS A 60 5.10 -12.14 16.37
N GLY A 61 5.94 -11.61 15.49
CA GLY A 61 6.95 -12.36 14.75
C GLY A 61 6.41 -13.15 13.56
N GLU A 62 5.11 -13.11 13.28
CA GLU A 62 4.55 -13.79 12.11
C GLU A 62 4.76 -12.98 10.83
N SER A 63 4.99 -13.71 9.74
CA SER A 63 5.03 -13.19 8.38
C SER A 63 4.06 -13.97 7.49
N LYS A 64 3.42 -13.28 6.55
CA LYS A 64 2.57 -13.90 5.52
C LYS A 64 2.99 -13.43 4.13
N PRO A 65 3.42 -14.34 3.24
CA PRO A 65 3.64 -14.01 1.84
C PRO A 65 2.30 -13.94 1.10
N ILE A 66 2.19 -12.98 0.17
CA ILE A 66 1.05 -12.79 -0.74
C ILE A 66 1.62 -12.52 -2.12
N ALA A 67 1.21 -13.31 -3.11
CA ALA A 67 1.53 -13.04 -4.50
C ALA A 67 0.56 -11.97 -5.04
N LEU A 68 1.11 -10.91 -5.63
CA LEU A 68 0.33 -9.89 -6.32
C LEU A 68 0.54 -9.98 -7.82
N PRO A 69 -0.53 -9.84 -8.62
CA PRO A 69 -0.40 -9.84 -10.07
C PRO A 69 0.35 -8.58 -10.53
N SER A 70 1.05 -8.68 -11.66
CA SER A 70 1.58 -7.50 -12.35
C SER A 70 0.47 -6.49 -12.63
N GLY A 71 0.79 -5.20 -12.59
CA GLY A 71 -0.18 -4.12 -12.76
C GLY A 71 -1.09 -3.87 -11.56
N TRP A 72 -0.91 -4.59 -10.44
CA TRP A 72 -1.75 -4.36 -9.25
C TRP A 72 -1.51 -2.98 -8.65
N GLY A 73 -2.60 -2.27 -8.38
CA GLY A 73 -2.59 -1.05 -7.59
C GLY A 73 -3.50 -1.18 -6.39
N GLY A 74 -3.06 -0.70 -5.24
CA GLY A 74 -3.81 -0.79 -4.00
C GLY A 74 -3.01 -0.39 -2.78
N ARG A 75 -3.54 -0.74 -1.61
CA ARG A 75 -2.96 -0.35 -0.33
C ARG A 75 -3.09 -1.41 0.75
N PHE A 76 -2.16 -1.35 1.69
CA PHE A 76 -2.09 -2.16 2.90
C PHE A 76 -2.12 -1.25 4.13
N TRP A 77 -2.69 -1.75 5.22
CA TRP A 77 -2.61 -1.08 6.53
C TRP A 77 -2.67 -2.11 7.66
N GLY A 78 -2.30 -1.69 8.87
CA GLY A 78 -2.40 -2.52 10.07
C GLY A 78 -3.56 -2.06 10.94
N ARG A 79 -4.46 -2.97 11.30
CA ARG A 79 -5.47 -2.73 12.35
C ARG A 79 -4.92 -3.14 13.71
N THR A 80 -5.23 -2.37 14.75
CA THR A 80 -4.80 -2.65 16.13
C THR A 80 -5.97 -2.60 17.10
N LEU A 81 -5.77 -3.23 18.26
CA LEU A 81 -6.76 -3.30 19.35
C LEU A 81 -8.10 -3.86 18.86
N CYS A 82 -8.02 -4.98 18.15
CA CYS A 82 -9.18 -5.64 17.58
C CYS A 82 -9.76 -6.69 18.53
N SER A 83 -11.08 -6.86 18.47
CA SER A 83 -11.79 -7.90 19.21
C SER A 83 -13.00 -8.41 18.43
N THR A 84 -13.43 -9.63 18.75
CA THR A 84 -14.71 -10.17 18.26
C THR A 84 -15.71 -10.15 19.40
N ASP A 85 -16.81 -9.42 19.23
CA ASP A 85 -17.90 -9.46 20.18
C ASP A 85 -18.51 -10.88 20.22
N LYS A 86 -18.51 -11.49 21.40
CA LYS A 86 -18.90 -12.90 21.58
C LYS A 86 -20.40 -13.16 21.34
N LYS A 87 -21.25 -12.13 21.40
CA LYS A 87 -22.71 -12.27 21.27
C LYS A 87 -23.15 -12.13 19.81
N THR A 88 -22.55 -11.18 19.10
CA THR A 88 -22.90 -10.80 17.73
C THR A 88 -21.96 -11.42 16.69
N GLY A 89 -20.76 -11.85 17.10
CA GLY A 89 -19.71 -12.31 16.21
C GLY A 89 -19.04 -11.18 15.41
N GLN A 90 -19.36 -9.91 15.72
CA GLN A 90 -18.82 -8.76 15.01
C GLN A 90 -17.36 -8.53 15.40
N PHE A 91 -16.48 -8.49 14.39
CA PHE A 91 -15.08 -8.12 14.56
C PHE A 91 -14.92 -6.62 14.34
N THR A 92 -14.35 -5.93 15.33
CA THR A 92 -14.07 -4.48 15.28
C THR A 92 -12.68 -4.19 15.81
N CYS A 93 -12.08 -3.11 15.31
CA CYS A 93 -10.79 -2.60 15.75
C CYS A 93 -10.91 -1.14 16.20
N LEU A 94 -10.09 -0.72 17.16
CA LEU A 94 -10.07 0.68 17.58
C LEU A 94 -9.38 1.57 16.52
N THR A 95 -8.37 1.05 15.84
CA THR A 95 -7.63 1.80 14.81
C THR A 95 -7.60 1.04 13.49
N GLY A 96 -7.70 1.77 12.38
CA GLY A 96 -7.67 1.23 11.02
C GLY A 96 -8.82 0.28 10.66
N ASP A 97 -9.88 0.20 11.48
CA ASP A 97 -11.01 -0.70 11.24
C ASP A 97 -11.59 -0.48 9.83
N CYS A 98 -12.04 -1.54 9.16
CA CYS A 98 -12.60 -1.43 7.82
C CYS A 98 -14.13 -1.53 7.76
N GLY A 99 -14.80 -1.54 8.91
CA GLY A 99 -16.26 -1.50 9.01
C GLY A 99 -16.98 -2.74 8.47
N SER A 100 -16.26 -3.80 8.06
CA SER A 100 -16.87 -5.01 7.49
C SER A 100 -17.51 -5.90 8.55
N GLY A 101 -17.21 -5.67 9.83
CA GLY A 101 -17.58 -6.55 10.93
C GLY A 101 -16.86 -7.91 10.91
N LYS A 102 -15.82 -8.07 10.08
CA LYS A 102 -15.06 -9.31 9.87
C LYS A 102 -13.56 -9.02 9.78
N ILE A 103 -12.73 -10.06 9.94
CA ILE A 103 -11.29 -9.94 9.67
C ILE A 103 -11.04 -9.58 8.20
N GLU A 104 -11.80 -10.14 7.27
CA GLU A 104 -11.76 -9.77 5.85
C GLU A 104 -12.42 -8.41 5.62
N CYS A 105 -11.73 -7.48 4.95
CA CYS A 105 -12.25 -6.13 4.70
C CYS A 105 -13.21 -6.03 3.50
N SER A 106 -13.25 -7.05 2.63
CA SER A 106 -14.27 -7.20 1.59
C SER A 106 -14.43 -5.97 0.68
N GLY A 107 -13.31 -5.32 0.33
CA GLY A 107 -13.29 -4.12 -0.52
C GLY A 107 -13.54 -2.80 0.22
N ALA A 108 -13.69 -2.82 1.55
CA ALA A 108 -13.70 -1.62 2.36
C ALA A 108 -12.27 -1.16 2.69
N GLY A 109 -12.06 0.15 2.72
CA GLY A 109 -10.81 0.77 3.18
C GLY A 109 -10.77 0.95 4.70
N ALA A 110 -9.59 1.30 5.20
CA ALA A 110 -9.41 1.69 6.60
C ALA A 110 -10.24 2.94 6.94
N LEU A 111 -10.83 2.94 8.13
CA LEU A 111 -11.35 4.13 8.80
C LEU A 111 -10.16 4.85 9.46
N PRO A 112 -9.85 6.10 9.06
CA PRO A 112 -8.75 6.87 9.63
C PRO A 112 -8.91 7.10 11.15
N PRO A 113 -7.81 7.17 11.93
CA PRO A 113 -6.43 7.19 11.45
C PRO A 113 -5.83 5.83 11.12
N ALA A 114 -5.07 5.76 10.01
CA ALA A 114 -4.33 4.58 9.61
C ALA A 114 -3.07 4.95 8.81
N THR A 115 -1.94 4.36 9.17
CA THR A 115 -0.73 4.38 8.35
C THR A 115 -0.92 3.44 7.16
N LEU A 116 -0.70 3.95 5.95
CA LEU A 116 -0.92 3.21 4.71
C LEU A 116 0.42 2.88 4.05
N ALA A 117 0.52 1.70 3.44
CA ALA A 117 1.50 1.42 2.40
C ALA A 117 0.77 1.32 1.06
N GLU A 118 1.14 2.16 0.10
CA GLU A 118 0.44 2.34 -1.17
C GLU A 118 1.33 1.89 -2.32
N PHE A 119 0.73 1.25 -3.33
CA PHE A 119 1.47 0.69 -4.47
C PHE A 119 0.71 0.90 -5.78
N THR A 120 1.47 1.08 -6.86
CA THR A 120 1.06 0.92 -8.25
C THR A 120 2.17 0.15 -8.96
N LEU A 121 1.96 -1.14 -9.19
CA LEU A 121 2.92 -2.01 -9.87
C LEU A 121 2.82 -1.86 -11.39
N ASP A 122 3.94 -2.04 -12.08
CA ASP A 122 4.03 -1.93 -13.55
C ASP A 122 3.36 -0.64 -14.10
N GLY A 123 3.62 0.48 -13.43
CA GLY A 123 3.09 1.79 -13.79
C GLY A 123 3.85 2.43 -14.95
N SER A 124 3.89 3.76 -14.95
CA SER A 124 4.58 4.54 -15.99
C SER A 124 6.04 4.09 -16.18
N GLY A 125 6.42 3.73 -17.41
CA GLY A 125 7.77 3.28 -17.75
C GLY A 125 8.13 1.85 -17.29
N GLY A 126 7.12 1.06 -16.90
CA GLY A 126 7.30 -0.28 -16.32
C GLY A 126 7.96 -0.21 -14.94
N MET A 127 7.66 0.86 -14.20
CA MET A 127 8.15 1.09 -12.84
C MET A 127 7.02 0.86 -11.85
N ASP A 128 7.36 0.24 -10.73
CA ASP A 128 6.52 0.27 -9.56
C ASP A 128 6.65 1.63 -8.88
N PHE A 129 5.53 2.14 -8.39
CA PHE A 129 5.45 3.31 -7.53
C PHE A 129 4.96 2.85 -6.16
N TYR A 130 5.64 3.25 -5.10
CA TYR A 130 5.26 2.86 -3.76
C TYR A 130 5.67 3.89 -2.72
N ASP A 131 4.93 3.91 -1.62
CA ASP A 131 5.15 4.83 -0.51
C ASP A 131 4.53 4.31 0.79
N VAL A 132 4.93 4.94 1.90
CA VAL A 132 4.17 4.91 3.15
C VAL A 132 3.56 6.29 3.36
N SER A 133 2.28 6.31 3.69
CA SER A 133 1.47 7.52 3.75
C SER A 133 0.80 7.73 5.10
N LEU A 134 0.92 8.97 5.59
CA LEU A 134 0.31 9.48 6.81
C LEU A 134 -0.79 10.53 6.50
N VAL A 135 -1.21 10.62 5.24
CA VAL A 135 -2.30 11.51 4.80
C VAL A 135 -3.59 11.20 5.57
N ASP A 136 -3.83 9.90 5.80
CA ASP A 136 -4.95 9.39 6.60
C ASP A 136 -4.58 9.21 8.08
N GLY A 137 -3.49 9.81 8.55
CA GLY A 137 -3.04 9.73 9.94
C GLY A 137 -2.04 8.60 10.20
N TYR A 138 -1.79 8.36 11.49
CA TYR A 138 -0.84 7.36 11.96
C TYR A 138 -1.49 6.49 13.03
N ASN A 139 -1.23 5.19 13.03
CA ASN A 139 -1.62 4.29 14.12
C ASN A 139 -0.51 3.31 14.50
N VAL A 140 0.15 2.70 13.51
CA VAL A 140 1.23 1.72 13.70
C VAL A 140 2.42 2.06 12.80
N ALA A 141 3.64 1.98 13.35
CA ALA A 141 4.87 2.18 12.61
C ALA A 141 4.97 1.17 11.46
N MET A 142 5.43 1.63 10.30
CA MET A 142 5.44 0.84 9.07
C MET A 142 6.68 1.14 8.23
N LEU A 143 7.26 0.09 7.66
CA LEU A 143 8.34 0.15 6.67
C LEU A 143 7.97 -0.70 5.47
N VAL A 144 8.17 -0.15 4.27
CA VAL A 144 8.14 -0.88 3.01
C VAL A 144 9.57 -0.92 2.47
N ALA A 145 10.07 -2.11 2.16
CA ALA A 145 11.38 -2.30 1.56
C ALA A 145 11.28 -3.21 0.33
N PRO A 146 11.77 -2.76 -0.86
CA PRO A 146 11.91 -3.65 -2.01
C PRO A 146 13.02 -4.67 -1.77
N ARG A 147 12.90 -5.85 -2.37
CA ARG A 147 13.90 -6.91 -2.43
C ARG A 147 14.20 -7.21 -3.90
N GLY A 148 15.44 -6.94 -4.30
CA GLY A 148 15.80 -6.92 -5.71
C GLY A 148 15.33 -5.63 -6.39
N GLY A 149 15.18 -5.69 -7.72
CA GLY A 149 14.88 -4.53 -8.54
C GLY A 149 16.01 -3.51 -8.61
N SER A 150 15.77 -2.43 -9.35
CA SER A 150 16.75 -1.38 -9.61
C SER A 150 16.08 -0.02 -9.85
N GLY A 151 16.84 1.06 -9.68
CA GLY A 151 16.37 2.43 -9.90
C GLY A 151 16.97 3.40 -8.88
N PRO A 152 16.96 4.70 -9.18
CA PRO A 152 17.62 5.71 -8.34
C PRO A 152 17.01 5.81 -6.93
N ASN A 153 15.70 5.54 -6.79
CA ASN A 153 14.98 5.54 -5.51
C ASN A 153 14.35 4.17 -5.19
N CYS A 154 14.92 3.07 -5.71
CA CYS A 154 14.50 1.72 -5.32
C CYS A 154 15.10 1.38 -3.95
N THR A 155 14.46 1.91 -2.91
CA THR A 155 14.91 1.82 -1.52
C THR A 155 13.71 1.84 -0.57
N PHE A 156 13.94 1.77 0.73
CA PHE A 156 12.87 1.67 1.71
C PHE A 156 12.13 3.00 1.93
N THR A 157 10.86 2.93 2.27
CA THR A 157 9.99 4.07 2.64
C THR A 157 9.22 3.72 3.90
N GLY A 158 8.88 4.70 4.73
CA GLY A 158 8.29 4.37 6.02
C GLY A 158 8.27 5.45 7.08
N CYS A 159 7.55 5.11 8.14
CA CYS A 159 7.48 5.83 9.40
C CYS A 159 7.85 4.86 10.51
N VAL A 160 9.14 4.83 10.88
CA VAL A 160 9.70 3.89 11.86
C VAL A 160 9.63 4.42 13.30
N ASN A 161 9.41 5.72 13.45
CA ASN A 161 9.29 6.37 14.76
C ASN A 161 7.86 6.23 15.27
N ASP A 162 7.72 6.07 16.60
CA ASP A 162 6.40 6.10 17.21
C ASP A 162 5.84 7.53 17.26
N LEU A 163 4.95 7.83 16.31
CA LEU A 163 4.27 9.11 16.21
C LEU A 163 3.18 9.30 17.27
N ASN A 164 2.72 8.23 17.94
CA ASN A 164 1.67 8.34 18.95
C ASN A 164 2.12 9.18 20.15
N GLY A 165 3.34 8.97 20.63
CA GLY A 165 3.91 9.77 21.73
C GLY A 165 4.15 11.25 21.37
N ALA A 166 4.50 11.53 20.10
CA ALA A 166 4.75 12.88 19.59
C ALA A 166 3.50 13.57 19.03
N CYS A 167 2.35 12.90 19.04
CA CYS A 167 1.12 13.39 18.43
C CYS A 167 0.63 14.69 19.10
N PRO A 168 0.34 15.76 18.35
CA PRO A 168 -0.30 16.96 18.88
C PRO A 168 -1.61 16.63 19.60
N SER A 169 -1.85 17.28 20.75
CA SER A 169 -2.96 16.94 21.67
C SER A 169 -4.32 16.83 21.01
N GLU A 170 -4.62 17.74 20.09
CA GLU A 170 -5.87 17.88 19.36
C GLU A 170 -6.08 16.79 18.30
N LEU A 171 -5.00 16.11 17.89
CA LEU A 171 -4.98 15.02 16.92
C LEU A 171 -4.97 13.63 17.55
N ARG A 172 -4.72 13.52 18.87
CA ARG A 172 -4.63 12.24 19.57
C ARG A 172 -5.94 11.45 19.54
N VAL A 173 -5.82 10.15 19.35
CA VAL A 173 -6.86 9.17 19.62
C VAL A 173 -6.46 8.41 20.88
N MET A 174 -7.33 8.41 21.89
CA MET A 174 -7.10 7.75 23.17
C MET A 174 -7.86 6.44 23.23
N SER A 175 -7.29 5.44 23.91
CA SER A 175 -8.00 4.23 24.31
C SER A 175 -8.46 4.38 25.76
N GLU A 176 -9.58 3.75 26.12
CA GLU A 176 -10.03 3.72 27.52
C GLU A 176 -8.96 3.06 28.41
N GLY A 177 -8.58 3.74 29.49
CA GLY A 177 -7.59 3.23 30.45
C GLY A 177 -6.13 3.37 30.03
N GLU A 178 -5.83 3.89 28.84
CA GLU A 178 -4.47 4.15 28.38
C GLU A 178 -4.07 5.62 28.59
N GLU A 179 -2.87 5.85 29.10
CA GLU A 179 -2.33 7.20 29.29
C GLU A 179 -1.73 7.78 27.99
N SER A 180 -1.31 6.91 27.07
CA SER A 180 -0.75 7.28 25.76
C SER A 180 -1.79 7.21 24.65
N ALA A 181 -1.63 8.07 23.64
CA ALA A 181 -2.43 7.97 22.41
C ALA A 181 -2.17 6.63 21.72
N VAL A 182 -3.21 6.04 21.12
CA VAL A 182 -3.12 4.79 20.35
C VAL A 182 -3.07 5.03 18.84
N ALA A 183 -3.42 6.24 18.42
CA ALA A 183 -3.29 6.71 17.05
C ALA A 183 -3.23 8.26 17.02
N CYS A 184 -2.83 8.81 15.88
CA CYS A 184 -2.77 10.23 15.61
C CYS A 184 -3.51 10.57 14.32
N LYS A 185 -4.56 11.38 14.40
CA LYS A 185 -5.28 11.88 13.22
C LYS A 185 -4.37 12.79 12.40
N SER A 186 -4.52 12.77 11.08
CA SER A 186 -4.01 13.86 10.25
C SER A 186 -4.85 15.13 10.47
N ALA A 187 -4.33 16.28 10.06
CA ALA A 187 -5.09 17.53 10.12
C ALA A 187 -6.37 17.45 9.26
N CYS A 188 -6.33 16.80 8.11
CA CYS A 188 -7.54 16.56 7.30
C CYS A 188 -8.55 15.72 8.08
N GLY A 189 -8.12 14.58 8.63
CA GLY A 189 -9.01 13.69 9.41
C GLY A 189 -9.56 14.31 10.69
N LYS A 190 -8.93 15.37 11.23
CA LYS A 190 -9.43 16.10 12.39
C LYS A 190 -10.36 17.26 12.03
N PHE A 191 -9.92 18.13 11.12
CA PHE A 191 -10.56 19.42 10.89
C PHE A 191 -11.47 19.43 9.66
N ASN A 192 -11.29 18.47 8.74
CA ASN A 192 -12.05 18.34 7.50
C ASN A 192 -12.14 19.66 6.69
N SER A 193 -11.08 20.49 6.75
CA SER A 193 -11.05 21.77 6.04
C SER A 193 -10.32 21.64 4.71
N PRO A 194 -10.71 22.42 3.68
CA PRO A 194 -10.11 22.34 2.35
C PRO A 194 -8.59 22.51 2.35
N GLN A 195 -8.04 23.38 3.20
CA GLN A 195 -6.59 23.60 3.26
C GLN A 195 -5.80 22.39 3.79
N TYR A 196 -6.38 21.55 4.65
CA TYR A 196 -5.71 20.37 5.18
C TYR A 196 -5.97 19.13 4.32
N CYS A 197 -7.13 19.07 3.68
CA CYS A 197 -7.53 17.97 2.81
C CYS A 197 -7.13 18.18 1.34
N CYS A 198 -6.48 19.30 1.02
CA CYS A 198 -6.11 19.67 -0.34
C CYS A 198 -7.28 19.54 -1.34
N SER A 199 -8.42 20.15 -1.00
CA SER A 199 -9.64 20.07 -1.80
C SER A 199 -10.14 21.45 -2.22
N GLY A 200 -11.04 21.49 -3.21
CA GLY A 200 -11.58 22.73 -3.75
C GLY A 200 -10.48 23.66 -4.29
N THR A 201 -10.39 24.88 -3.76
CA THR A 201 -9.34 25.84 -4.14
C THR A 201 -7.93 25.38 -3.79
N TYR A 202 -7.80 24.42 -2.88
CA TYR A 202 -6.53 23.79 -2.48
C TYR A 202 -6.27 22.48 -3.24
N GLY A 203 -6.97 22.23 -4.35
CA GLY A 203 -6.84 21.00 -5.14
C GLY A 203 -5.61 20.92 -6.06
N SER A 204 -4.54 21.67 -5.77
CA SER A 204 -3.29 21.56 -6.51
C SER A 204 -2.06 21.73 -5.61
N PRO A 205 -0.88 21.22 -6.01
CA PRO A 205 0.38 21.45 -5.27
C PRO A 205 0.73 22.94 -5.10
N ASP A 206 0.27 23.78 -6.03
CA ASP A 206 0.51 25.21 -6.00
C ASP A 206 -0.31 25.92 -4.93
N THR A 207 -1.49 25.40 -4.60
CA THR A 207 -2.39 26.04 -3.63
C THR A 207 -2.44 25.34 -2.27
N CYS A 208 -2.24 24.01 -2.19
CA CYS A 208 -2.15 23.30 -0.92
C CYS A 208 -0.70 23.23 -0.42
N LYS A 209 -0.41 24.01 0.62
CA LYS A 209 0.94 24.08 1.22
C LYS A 209 1.04 23.24 2.50
N PRO A 210 2.25 22.80 2.88
CA PRO A 210 2.46 22.14 4.15
C PRO A 210 1.95 22.99 5.32
N SER A 211 1.30 22.34 6.28
CA SER A 211 0.84 22.97 7.54
C SER A 211 1.78 22.65 8.68
N SER A 212 1.62 23.30 9.84
CA SER A 212 2.35 22.93 11.05
C SER A 212 2.15 21.46 11.44
N TYR A 213 0.96 20.90 11.19
CA TYR A 213 0.64 19.50 11.45
C TYR A 213 1.35 18.53 10.50
N SER A 214 1.31 18.79 9.18
CA SER A 214 2.01 17.92 8.22
C SER A 214 3.53 18.02 8.39
N LEU A 215 4.06 19.20 8.70
CA LEU A 215 5.48 19.38 9.03
C LEU A 215 5.89 18.60 10.29
N ALA A 216 5.01 18.51 11.30
CA ALA A 216 5.28 17.68 12.48
C ALA A 216 5.38 16.18 12.12
N PHE A 217 4.46 15.69 11.28
CA PHE A 217 4.51 14.31 10.78
C PHE A 217 5.76 14.08 9.93
N LYS A 218 6.10 15.03 9.05
CA LYS A 218 7.28 14.93 8.20
C LYS A 218 8.58 14.92 8.98
N LYS A 219 8.67 15.73 10.03
CA LYS A 219 9.83 15.76 10.92
C LYS A 219 10.04 14.41 11.60
N ALA A 220 8.97 13.77 12.04
CA ALA A 220 9.05 12.44 12.66
C ALA A 220 9.32 11.35 11.62
N CYS A 221 8.75 11.45 10.42
CA CYS A 221 8.83 10.43 9.39
C CYS A 221 9.21 11.05 8.03
N PRO A 222 10.50 11.39 7.83
CA PRO A 222 10.96 12.12 6.64
C PRO A 222 10.78 11.37 5.32
N ARG A 223 10.65 10.04 5.40
CA ARG A 223 10.48 9.14 4.25
C ARG A 223 9.05 8.66 4.06
N ALA A 224 8.07 9.33 4.67
CA ALA A 224 6.65 9.05 4.47
C ALA A 224 5.94 10.30 3.94
N TYR A 225 4.82 10.11 3.23
CA TYR A 225 3.92 11.21 2.88
C TYR A 225 3.32 11.80 4.15
N SER A 226 3.44 13.11 4.30
CA SER A 226 2.86 13.84 5.44
C SER A 226 1.57 14.59 5.11
N TYR A 227 1.30 14.84 3.82
CA TYR A 227 0.07 15.43 3.27
C TYR A 227 -0.02 15.09 1.76
N ALA A 228 -1.15 15.43 1.12
CA ALA A 228 -1.49 14.92 -0.22
C ALA A 228 -0.52 15.27 -1.36
N TYR A 229 0.29 16.34 -1.27
CA TYR A 229 1.24 16.75 -2.32
C TYR A 229 2.70 16.72 -1.86
N ASP A 230 3.05 15.78 -0.97
CA ASP A 230 4.42 15.56 -0.48
C ASP A 230 5.27 14.67 -1.42
N ASP A 231 5.08 14.78 -2.74
CA ASP A 231 5.64 13.85 -3.73
C ASP A 231 7.18 13.84 -3.75
N LYS A 232 7.79 15.03 -3.67
CA LYS A 232 9.23 15.23 -3.91
C LYS A 232 10.14 14.38 -3.02
N SER A 233 9.67 13.99 -1.84
CA SER A 233 10.46 13.23 -0.86
C SER A 233 9.83 11.91 -0.42
N SER A 234 8.66 11.56 -0.97
CA SER A 234 7.82 10.49 -0.44
C SER A 234 7.41 9.45 -1.47
N THR A 235 7.53 9.74 -2.78
CA THR A 235 7.34 8.74 -3.83
C THR A 235 8.63 7.98 -4.10
N PHE A 236 8.56 6.65 -4.01
CA PHE A 236 9.65 5.76 -4.36
C PHE A 236 9.31 4.96 -5.59
N THR A 237 10.34 4.62 -6.36
CA THR A 237 10.17 3.86 -7.60
C THR A 237 11.17 2.75 -7.70
N CYS A 238 10.71 1.61 -8.21
CA CYS A 238 11.59 0.47 -8.47
C CYS A 238 11.22 -0.24 -9.77
N LYS A 239 12.22 -0.75 -10.49
CA LYS A 239 12.07 -1.43 -11.77
C LYS A 239 12.61 -2.85 -11.68
N GLY A 240 12.06 -3.74 -12.51
CA GLY A 240 12.53 -5.14 -12.63
C GLY A 240 11.82 -6.08 -11.66
N SER A 241 10.52 -5.88 -11.47
CA SER A 241 9.62 -6.76 -10.71
C SER A 241 10.19 -7.18 -9.35
N PRO A 242 10.57 -6.23 -8.47
CA PRO A 242 11.03 -6.57 -7.14
C PRO A 242 9.93 -7.28 -6.33
N ASP A 243 10.38 -8.05 -5.33
CA ASP A 243 9.54 -8.43 -4.21
C ASP A 243 9.48 -7.29 -3.19
N TYR A 244 8.50 -7.30 -2.28
CA TYR A 244 8.39 -6.28 -1.23
C TYR A 244 8.23 -6.91 0.15
N THR A 245 8.76 -6.24 1.16
CA THR A 245 8.49 -6.55 2.57
C THR A 245 7.80 -5.36 3.22
N ILE A 246 6.62 -5.60 3.78
CA ILE A 246 5.89 -4.61 4.60
C ILE A 246 6.06 -5.05 6.06
N THR A 247 6.68 -4.21 6.88
CA THR A 247 6.97 -4.52 8.29
C THR A 247 6.23 -3.56 9.21
N PHE A 248 5.38 -4.10 10.07
CA PHE A 248 4.81 -3.36 11.20
C PHE A 248 5.80 -3.35 12.37
N CYS A 249 5.95 -2.21 13.04
CA CYS A 249 6.94 -1.96 14.09
C CYS A 249 8.37 -2.37 13.69
N PRO A 250 8.90 -1.82 12.59
CA PRO A 250 10.25 -2.12 12.13
C PRO A 250 11.29 -1.76 13.20
N SER A 251 12.30 -2.61 13.37
CA SER A 251 13.40 -2.28 14.27
C SER A 251 14.23 -1.14 13.69
N PRO A 252 14.71 -0.17 14.48
CA PRO A 252 15.50 0.96 14.00
C PRO A 252 16.83 0.57 13.33
N THR A 253 17.25 -0.70 13.44
CA THR A 253 18.54 -1.20 12.95
C THR A 253 18.51 -1.82 11.55
N THR A 254 17.34 -1.97 10.91
CA THR A 254 17.28 -2.56 9.55
C THR A 254 17.63 -1.55 8.46
N SER A 255 18.84 -1.01 8.50
CA SER A 255 19.58 -0.79 7.27
C SER A 255 20.03 -2.17 6.81
N GLN A 256 19.28 -2.82 5.93
CA GLN A 256 19.76 -4.02 5.26
C GLN A 256 20.97 -3.62 4.43
N LYS A 257 22.16 -3.81 5.02
CA LYS A 257 23.40 -3.95 4.29
C LYS A 257 23.17 -5.14 3.37
N ALA A 258 23.11 -4.91 2.06
CA ALA A 258 23.20 -5.98 1.08
C ALA A 258 24.48 -6.76 1.39
N SER A 259 24.33 -7.97 1.91
CA SER A 259 25.43 -8.89 2.15
C SER A 259 25.23 -10.06 1.21
N ASP A 260 25.95 -10.01 0.10
CA ASP A 260 26.49 -11.21 -0.54
C ASP A 260 27.30 -11.95 0.53
N GLU A 261 26.94 -13.19 0.83
CA GLU A 261 27.76 -14.08 1.64
C GLU A 261 28.44 -15.10 0.73
N GLU A 262 29.77 -15.05 0.70
CA GLU A 262 30.61 -16.23 0.60
C GLU A 262 31.86 -16.05 1.50
N GLY A 263 32.01 -16.93 2.51
CA GLY A 263 33.34 -17.36 2.99
C GLY A 263 33.89 -16.87 4.36
N THR A 264 33.55 -17.61 5.42
CA THR A 264 34.46 -18.14 6.48
C THR A 264 34.93 -17.23 7.66
N PRO A 265 35.09 -17.77 8.91
CA PRO A 265 34.95 -16.99 10.16
C PRO A 265 36.26 -16.71 10.91
N SER A 266 36.28 -15.61 11.68
CA SER A 266 37.16 -15.48 12.86
C SER A 266 36.82 -14.30 13.79
N THR A 267 36.50 -14.66 15.05
CA THR A 267 36.93 -14.06 16.34
C THR A 267 36.42 -12.68 16.80
N SER A 268 36.33 -12.55 18.13
CA SER A 268 35.42 -11.75 18.97
C SER A 268 35.90 -10.38 19.47
N SER A 269 34.91 -9.47 19.66
CA SER A 269 34.79 -8.35 20.64
C SER A 269 35.53 -7.01 20.39
N PRO A 270 35.09 -5.86 20.99
CA PRO A 270 33.73 -5.33 21.14
C PRO A 270 33.59 -3.82 20.78
N SER A 271 32.33 -3.39 20.54
CA SER A 271 31.73 -2.05 20.76
C SER A 271 32.37 -0.78 20.16
N SER A 272 31.62 -0.11 19.27
CA SER A 272 31.65 1.35 19.11
C SER A 272 30.30 1.86 18.61
N ASN A 273 29.60 2.62 19.46
CA ASN A 273 28.38 3.34 19.16
C ASN A 273 28.66 4.45 18.13
N VAL A 274 27.90 4.49 17.02
CA VAL A 274 27.84 5.67 16.15
C VAL A 274 26.39 6.11 16.03
N ILE A 275 26.10 7.21 16.72
CA ILE A 275 24.87 8.00 16.61
C ILE A 275 24.97 8.79 15.30
N MET A 276 24.15 8.48 14.29
CA MET A 276 24.01 9.32 13.10
C MET A 276 22.80 10.26 13.28
N ASN A 277 23.09 11.44 13.80
CA ASN A 277 22.21 12.60 13.74
C ASN A 277 22.25 13.16 12.31
N SER A 278 21.26 12.82 11.46
CA SER A 278 21.12 13.41 10.13
C SER A 278 20.14 14.59 10.20
N SER A 279 20.62 15.72 10.72
CA SER A 279 20.07 17.03 10.38
C SER A 279 20.52 17.39 8.96
N MET A 280 19.68 17.11 7.96
CA MET A 280 19.90 17.60 6.60
C MET A 280 19.21 18.96 6.46
N VAL A 281 20.02 20.01 6.27
CA VAL A 281 19.58 21.37 5.95
C VAL A 281 19.14 21.41 4.49
N TYR A 282 17.97 21.99 4.25
CA TYR A 282 17.37 22.14 2.92
C TYR A 282 17.92 23.39 2.24
N GLU A 283 18.70 23.24 1.17
CA GLU A 283 18.91 24.29 0.16
C GLU A 283 18.08 23.98 -1.07
N GLY A 284 17.28 24.96 -1.50
CA GLY A 284 16.38 24.85 -2.63
C GLY A 284 17.12 24.88 -3.96
N ALA A 285 16.73 23.99 -4.86
CA ALA A 285 17.03 24.08 -6.28
C ALA A 285 15.73 23.97 -7.08
N LEU A 286 15.54 24.92 -7.99
CA LEU A 286 14.39 25.09 -8.88
C LEU A 286 14.44 24.10 -10.05
N ASP A 287 13.25 23.86 -10.59
CA ASP A 287 12.92 23.30 -11.91
C ASP A 287 13.25 21.83 -12.21
N MET A 288 12.22 20.98 -12.08
CA MET A 288 11.87 19.99 -13.10
C MET A 288 10.39 19.60 -12.94
N SER A 289 9.65 19.63 -14.05
CA SER A 289 8.22 19.38 -14.19
C SER A 289 7.77 18.02 -13.62
N SER A 290 6.83 18.03 -12.68
CA SER A 290 6.09 16.87 -12.19
C SER A 290 4.74 16.74 -12.91
N SER A 291 4.46 15.55 -13.46
CA SER A 291 3.15 15.20 -14.00
C SER A 291 2.11 15.13 -12.86
N PRO A 292 0.91 15.72 -13.00
CA PRO A 292 -0.12 15.63 -11.97
C PRO A 292 -0.78 14.25 -11.96
N SER A 293 -0.87 13.65 -10.79
CA SER A 293 -1.76 12.52 -10.51
C SER A 293 -3.22 12.95 -10.72
N THR A 294 -3.84 12.48 -11.80
CA THR A 294 -5.24 12.80 -12.11
C THR A 294 -6.19 12.05 -11.18
N TYR A 295 -6.80 12.79 -10.26
CA TYR A 295 -8.07 12.42 -9.63
C TYR A 295 -9.17 12.48 -10.70
N ASN A 296 -9.56 11.34 -11.26
CA ASN A 296 -10.70 11.30 -12.18
C ASN A 296 -12.02 11.23 -11.41
N HIS A 297 -12.72 12.35 -11.37
CA HIS A 297 -14.17 12.39 -11.18
C HIS A 297 -14.85 11.72 -12.38
N VAL A 298 -15.45 10.55 -12.16
CA VAL A 298 -16.24 9.85 -13.18
C VAL A 298 -17.62 10.50 -13.28
N LEU A 299 -17.81 11.32 -14.31
CA LEU A 299 -19.11 11.68 -14.85
C LEU A 299 -19.69 10.46 -15.59
N CYS A 300 -20.83 9.97 -15.11
CA CYS A 300 -21.60 8.91 -15.74
C CYS A 300 -22.28 9.44 -17.00
N SER A 301 -22.05 8.80 -18.15
CA SER A 301 -22.92 8.91 -19.34
C SER A 301 -22.88 7.61 -20.15
N PRO A 302 -24.00 7.18 -20.77
CA PRO A 302 -24.22 5.78 -21.10
C PRO A 302 -24.05 5.52 -22.60
N LEU A 303 -22.97 4.88 -23.01
CA LEU A 303 -22.83 4.31 -24.35
C LEU A 303 -21.90 3.10 -24.25
N ILE A 304 -22.47 1.90 -24.20
CA ILE A 304 -22.01 0.63 -24.81
C ILE A 304 -23.10 -0.41 -24.47
N ALA A 305 -24.13 -0.47 -25.30
CA ALA A 305 -25.07 -1.58 -25.37
C ALA A 305 -25.14 -1.99 -26.85
N GLY A 306 -24.11 -2.69 -27.33
CA GLY A 306 -24.00 -3.03 -28.75
C GLY A 306 -23.16 -4.26 -29.09
N GLY A 307 -22.64 -5.00 -28.10
CA GLY A 307 -21.72 -6.12 -28.35
C GLY A 307 -22.30 -7.53 -28.23
N VAL A 308 -23.50 -7.69 -27.66
CA VAL A 308 -24.02 -9.03 -27.31
C VAL A 308 -25.10 -9.54 -28.29
N ALA A 309 -25.69 -8.66 -29.09
CA ALA A 309 -26.77 -9.03 -30.02
C ALA A 309 -26.27 -9.71 -31.32
N THR A 310 -25.02 -9.50 -31.72
CA THR A 310 -24.47 -10.02 -32.98
C THR A 310 -24.05 -11.49 -32.91
N ILE A 311 -23.70 -11.99 -31.71
CA ILE A 311 -23.29 -13.39 -31.52
C ILE A 311 -24.50 -14.35 -31.54
N ILE A 312 -25.67 -13.91 -31.06
CA ILE A 312 -26.89 -14.73 -31.04
C ILE A 312 -27.51 -14.85 -32.46
N ALA A 313 -27.36 -13.82 -33.30
CA ALA A 313 -27.86 -13.84 -34.68
C ALA A 313 -27.10 -14.84 -35.57
N ILE A 314 -25.77 -14.95 -35.39
CA ILE A 314 -24.94 -15.90 -36.15
C ILE A 314 -25.23 -17.35 -35.74
N TRP A 315 -25.51 -17.61 -34.46
CA TRP A 315 -25.84 -18.95 -33.97
C TRP A 315 -27.23 -19.44 -34.42
N ARG A 316 -28.20 -18.54 -34.61
CA ARG A 316 -29.53 -18.90 -35.15
C ARG A 316 -29.54 -19.11 -36.67
N LEU A 317 -28.61 -18.51 -37.42
CA LEU A 317 -28.50 -18.71 -38.88
C LEU A 317 -27.81 -20.03 -39.26
N SER A 318 -26.99 -20.61 -38.38
CA SER A 318 -26.35 -21.92 -38.58
C SER A 318 -27.26 -23.13 -38.27
N GLN A 319 -28.52 -22.91 -37.91
CA GLN A 319 -29.52 -23.96 -37.64
C GLN A 319 -30.57 -24.07 -38.76
N LEU A 320 -30.42 -23.30 -39.85
CA LEU A 320 -31.38 -23.24 -40.97
C LEU A 320 -30.77 -23.59 -42.34
N PHE A 321 -29.54 -24.08 -42.39
CA PHE A 321 -28.91 -24.68 -43.57
C PHE A 321 -28.17 -25.96 -43.21
#